data_AF-A0A7X4AG94-F1
#
_entry.id   AF-A0A7X4AG94-F1
#
_cell.length_a   1.000
_cell.length_b   1.000
_cell.length_c   1.000
_cell.angle_alpha   90.00
_cell.angle_beta   90.00
_cell.angle_gamma   90.00
#
_symmetry.space_group_name_H-M   'P 1'
#
loop_
_entity.id
_entity.type
_entity.pdbx_description
1 polymer ?
#
loop_
_entity_poly.entity_id
_entity_poly.type
_entity_poly.pdbx_seq_one_letter_code
_entity_poly.pdbx_strand_id
1 'polypeptide(L)'
;MTPRDDQAADLVGQAEALTRPIAKRPPEISFGGRVLFLADDAELIRRQLHEGLNPELTRDLKAKLRDQISTDEITPAYICFFYDETLGDFPYLGLEVRSGGAGGHGADGRAAADSTEAPIERGTVRAGGFICSVAGKRRGKGSSREQSPYAELMAGIKVVVSESIERIYNENCQNLGILTTTNFGLIDRIRSGEPIPLSEFTAGTDEITRQIIEYGGLFEFNMARLQGQVTLPAPRAAAGPDGASERPAASRGSQAEDDPQAPAPPRPMTLGEKIFASKWVVDAAEGHIGTASAEPGEAGFFRADIRFSHEYVTPMAAIFFEQKLGSDAKVLDPGSILFFRDHLTFLHKVMSQ
;
A
#
# COMPACT_ATOMS: atom_id res chain seq x y z
N MET A 1 12.37 -22.71 39.93
CA MET A 1 13.23 -22.32 38.79
C MET A 1 12.79 -20.90 38.44
N THR A 2 13.52 -19.91 38.95
CA THR A 2 13.26 -18.49 38.74
C THR A 2 13.31 -18.19 37.24
N PRO A 3 12.40 -17.38 36.68
CA PRO A 3 12.55 -16.89 35.31
C PRO A 3 13.89 -16.16 35.22
N ARG A 4 14.71 -16.50 34.23
CA ARG A 4 16.01 -15.87 34.00
C ARG A 4 15.80 -14.40 33.62
N ASP A 5 16.65 -13.54 34.18
CA ASP A 5 16.66 -12.07 34.02
C ASP A 5 16.69 -11.59 32.55
N ASP A 6 16.97 -12.46 31.58
CA ASP A 6 16.96 -12.16 30.14
C ASP A 6 15.56 -11.78 29.61
N GLN A 7 14.47 -12.36 30.13
CA GLN A 7 13.10 -12.01 29.71
C GLN A 7 12.66 -10.60 30.14
N ALA A 8 13.29 -10.03 31.16
CA ALA A 8 12.94 -8.70 31.67
C ALA A 8 13.58 -7.59 30.82
N ALA A 9 14.78 -7.82 30.27
CA ALA A 9 15.42 -6.92 29.31
C ALA A 9 14.77 -7.03 27.90
N ASP A 10 14.29 -8.22 27.52
CA ASP A 10 13.61 -8.50 26.25
C ASP A 10 12.33 -7.66 26.02
N LEU A 11 11.71 -7.19 27.10
CA LEU A 11 10.52 -6.33 27.06
C LEU A 11 10.86 -4.84 26.95
N VAL A 12 12.10 -4.40 27.23
CA VAL A 12 12.41 -2.96 27.37
C VAL A 12 12.38 -2.23 26.03
N GLY A 13 13.02 -2.76 24.97
CA GLY A 13 13.01 -2.13 23.65
C GLY A 13 11.62 -2.11 23.00
N GLN A 14 10.86 -3.19 23.15
CA GLN A 14 9.46 -3.24 22.71
C GLN A 14 8.57 -2.33 23.59
N ALA A 15 8.82 -2.24 24.89
CA ALA A 15 8.09 -1.35 25.79
C ALA A 15 8.34 0.13 25.44
N GLU A 16 9.56 0.53 25.12
CA GLU A 16 9.87 1.90 24.69
C GLU A 16 9.11 2.26 23.41
N ALA A 17 9.13 1.40 22.39
CA ALA A 17 8.34 1.60 21.17
C ALA A 17 6.83 1.67 21.47
N LEU A 18 6.34 0.83 22.39
CA LEU A 18 4.94 0.84 22.86
C LEU A 18 4.58 2.08 23.69
N THR A 19 5.55 2.86 24.17
CA THR A 19 5.30 4.13 24.88
C THR A 19 5.39 5.37 24.00
N ARG A 20 5.87 5.24 22.75
CA ARG A 20 5.93 6.36 21.81
C ARG A 20 4.52 6.89 21.54
N PRO A 21 4.28 8.21 21.61
CA PRO A 21 3.00 8.79 21.23
C PRO A 21 2.64 8.45 19.78
N ILE A 22 1.50 7.79 19.59
CA ILE A 22 0.89 7.57 18.29
C ILE A 22 -0.38 8.40 18.22
N ALA A 23 -0.61 9.06 17.08
CA ALA A 23 -1.81 9.87 16.86
C ALA A 23 -2.29 9.67 15.42
N LYS A 24 -3.59 9.84 15.22
CA LYS A 24 -4.16 9.93 13.88
C LYS A 24 -3.65 11.18 13.17
N ARG A 25 -3.61 11.11 11.84
CA ARG A 25 -3.49 12.24 10.94
C ARG A 25 -4.59 13.27 11.25
N PRO A 26 -4.31 14.55 10.98
CA PRO A 26 -5.34 15.57 11.08
C PRO A 26 -6.53 15.25 10.15
N PRO A 27 -7.75 15.72 10.49
CA PRO A 27 -8.94 15.50 9.68
C PRO A 27 -8.86 16.18 8.31
N GLU A 28 -8.01 17.18 8.16
CA GLU A 28 -7.66 17.81 6.90
C GLU A 28 -6.14 17.77 6.71
N ILE A 29 -5.71 17.51 5.49
CA ILE A 29 -4.30 17.46 5.10
C ILE A 29 -4.03 18.45 3.97
N SER A 30 -2.94 19.18 4.07
CA SER A 30 -2.42 20.04 3.01
C SER A 30 -1.12 19.47 2.48
N PHE A 31 -0.88 19.68 1.19
CA PHE A 31 0.31 19.20 0.50
C PHE A 31 1.14 20.38 -0.02
N GLY A 32 2.45 20.24 -0.01
CA GLY A 32 3.36 21.21 -0.61
C GLY A 32 4.32 20.50 -1.56
N GLY A 33 4.39 20.95 -2.81
CA GLY A 33 5.27 20.38 -3.83
C GLY A 33 4.62 20.36 -5.20
N ARG A 34 5.37 19.87 -6.19
CA ARG A 34 4.90 19.79 -7.59
C ARG A 34 4.13 18.50 -7.86
N VAL A 35 3.40 18.49 -8.98
CA VAL A 35 2.71 17.29 -9.48
C VAL A 35 3.49 16.74 -10.66
N LEU A 36 3.87 15.46 -10.60
CA LEU A 36 4.51 14.74 -11.70
C LEU A 36 3.45 14.01 -12.53
N PHE A 37 3.25 14.43 -13.77
CA PHE A 37 2.42 13.72 -14.73
C PHE A 37 3.26 12.71 -15.51
N LEU A 38 2.97 11.42 -15.31
CA LEU A 38 3.54 10.31 -16.06
C LEU A 38 2.71 10.14 -17.34
N ALA A 39 3.23 10.65 -18.45
CA ALA A 39 2.53 10.74 -19.73
C ALA A 39 3.32 10.03 -20.86
N ASP A 40 2.61 9.59 -21.90
CA ASP A 40 3.19 9.15 -23.18
C ASP A 40 3.75 10.33 -23.99
N ASP A 41 4.67 11.10 -23.39
CA ASP A 41 5.31 12.30 -23.93
C ASP A 41 6.66 12.53 -23.21
N ALA A 42 7.75 12.05 -23.82
CA ALA A 42 9.09 12.09 -23.22
C ALA A 42 9.55 13.51 -22.90
N GLU A 43 9.27 14.46 -23.79
CA GLU A 43 9.66 15.86 -23.63
C GLU A 43 8.90 16.52 -22.48
N LEU A 44 7.59 16.27 -22.38
CA LEU A 44 6.82 16.75 -21.24
C LEU A 44 7.39 16.25 -19.90
N ILE A 45 7.79 14.98 -19.82
CA ILE A 45 8.40 14.42 -18.60
C ILE A 45 9.73 15.12 -18.30
N ARG A 46 10.64 15.24 -19.27
CA ARG A 46 11.94 15.91 -19.07
C ARG A 46 11.79 17.34 -18.58
N ARG A 47 10.88 18.11 -19.16
CA ARG A 47 10.64 19.49 -18.74
C ARG A 47 10.10 19.59 -17.32
N GLN A 48 9.28 18.64 -16.88
CA GLN A 48 8.89 18.54 -15.47
C GLN A 48 10.10 18.25 -14.57
N LEU A 49 10.96 17.33 -14.96
CA LEU A 49 12.13 16.91 -14.16
C LEU A 49 13.21 18.01 -14.06
N HIS A 50 13.55 18.65 -15.18
CA HIS A 50 14.75 19.49 -15.28
C HIS A 50 14.47 21.00 -15.39
N GLU A 51 13.33 21.39 -15.95
CA GLU A 51 12.99 22.81 -16.17
C GLU A 51 12.02 23.37 -15.13
N GLY A 52 11.57 22.55 -14.19
CA GLY A 52 10.60 22.97 -13.17
C GLY A 52 9.16 23.09 -13.70
N LEU A 53 8.86 22.57 -14.91
CA LEU A 53 7.50 22.62 -15.47
C LEU A 53 6.50 21.96 -14.49
N ASN A 54 5.37 22.63 -14.25
CA ASN A 54 4.30 22.14 -13.37
C ASN A 54 2.95 22.43 -14.06
N PRO A 55 2.56 21.62 -15.05
CA PRO A 55 1.44 21.93 -15.91
C PRO A 55 0.09 21.73 -15.19
N GLU A 56 -0.95 22.39 -15.69
CA GLU A 56 -2.32 22.10 -15.28
C GLU A 56 -2.85 20.86 -16.01
N LEU A 57 -3.76 20.10 -15.37
CA LEU A 57 -4.36 18.93 -15.99
C LEU A 57 -5.43 19.34 -17.02
N THR A 58 -4.99 19.57 -18.26
CA THR A 58 -5.89 19.78 -19.39
C THR A 58 -6.47 18.46 -19.90
N ARG A 59 -7.51 18.52 -20.73
CA ARG A 59 -8.06 17.33 -21.41
C ARG A 59 -7.01 16.64 -22.27
N ASP A 60 -6.16 17.40 -22.95
CA ASP A 60 -5.10 16.87 -23.80
C ASP A 60 -4.02 16.18 -22.97
N LEU A 61 -3.61 16.78 -21.84
CA LEU A 61 -2.68 16.13 -20.92
C LEU A 61 -3.27 14.85 -20.34
N LYS A 62 -4.54 14.89 -19.92
CA LYS A 62 -5.25 13.70 -19.42
C LYS A 62 -5.24 12.56 -20.44
N ALA A 63 -5.52 12.86 -21.71
CA ALA A 63 -5.52 11.87 -22.79
C ALA A 63 -4.12 11.29 -23.09
N LYS A 64 -3.05 11.97 -22.66
CA LYS A 64 -1.67 11.51 -22.79
C LYS A 64 -1.17 10.75 -21.56
N LEU A 65 -1.91 10.66 -20.46
CA LEU A 65 -1.44 9.96 -19.26
C LEU A 65 -1.09 8.51 -19.58
N ARG A 66 0.01 8.04 -19.03
CA ARG A 66 0.53 6.70 -19.28
C ARG A 66 -0.35 5.67 -18.57
N ASP A 67 -0.93 4.77 -19.35
CA ASP A 67 -1.64 3.60 -18.85
C ASP A 67 -0.66 2.46 -18.54
N GLN A 68 -1.12 1.50 -17.74
CA GLN A 68 -0.48 0.21 -17.50
C GLN A 68 0.92 0.27 -16.85
N ILE A 69 1.26 1.33 -16.13
CA ILE A 69 2.56 1.43 -15.44
C ILE A 69 2.70 0.25 -14.46
N SER A 70 3.71 -0.59 -14.69
CA SER A 70 3.99 -1.77 -13.88
C SER A 70 4.95 -1.50 -12.72
N THR A 71 4.99 -2.42 -11.75
CA THR A 71 5.99 -2.37 -10.67
C THR A 71 7.43 -2.53 -11.18
N ASP A 72 7.63 -3.17 -12.34
CA ASP A 72 8.91 -3.21 -13.04
C ASP A 72 9.27 -1.86 -13.70
N GLU A 73 8.30 -1.10 -14.18
CA GLU A 73 8.55 0.25 -14.71
C GLU A 73 8.87 1.24 -13.57
N ILE A 74 8.16 1.13 -12.44
CA ILE A 74 8.41 1.94 -11.25
C ILE A 74 9.77 1.58 -10.62
N THR A 75 10.05 0.29 -10.43
CA THR A 75 11.30 -0.22 -9.85
C THR A 75 11.74 -1.47 -10.61
N PRO A 76 12.57 -1.31 -11.66
CA PRO A 76 13.16 -2.45 -12.37
C PRO A 76 13.83 -3.43 -11.42
N ALA A 77 13.85 -4.73 -11.76
CA ALA A 77 14.31 -5.78 -10.86
C ALA A 77 15.73 -5.55 -10.29
N TYR A 78 16.64 -4.93 -11.06
CA TYR A 78 18.00 -4.62 -10.60
C TYR A 78 18.06 -3.50 -9.54
N ILE A 79 16.97 -2.77 -9.30
CA ILE A 79 16.88 -1.79 -8.22
C ILE A 79 16.40 -2.45 -6.92
N CYS A 80 15.78 -3.62 -6.99
CA CYS A 80 15.35 -4.36 -5.79
C CYS A 80 16.53 -4.89 -4.93
N PHE A 81 17.78 -4.63 -5.32
CA PHE A 81 18.97 -4.81 -4.48
C PHE A 81 19.12 -3.72 -3.41
N PHE A 82 18.48 -2.56 -3.61
CA PHE A 82 18.40 -1.50 -2.63
C PHE A 82 17.14 -1.70 -1.78
N TYR A 83 17.23 -1.35 -0.51
CA TYR A 83 16.19 -1.63 0.48
C TYR A 83 16.00 -0.49 1.50
N ASP A 84 16.79 0.58 1.38
CA ASP A 84 16.79 1.74 2.26
C ASP A 84 16.32 2.99 1.49
N GLU A 85 16.54 4.17 2.07
CA GLU A 85 16.15 5.44 1.47
C GLU A 85 16.78 5.68 0.09
N THR A 86 17.87 4.99 -0.29
CA THR A 86 18.44 5.06 -1.64
C THR A 86 17.41 4.71 -2.71
N LEU A 87 16.37 3.93 -2.38
CA LEU A 87 15.29 3.61 -3.29
C LEU A 87 14.61 4.84 -3.91
N GLY A 88 14.60 5.97 -3.21
CA GLY A 88 14.04 7.21 -3.74
C GLY A 88 14.80 7.84 -4.91
N ASP A 89 16.00 7.36 -5.23
CA ASP A 89 16.70 7.77 -6.44
C ASP A 89 16.21 7.07 -7.70
N PHE A 90 15.42 6.00 -7.58
CA PHE A 90 15.12 5.10 -8.70
C PHE A 90 13.66 5.02 -9.19
N PRO A 91 12.66 5.74 -8.65
CA PRO A 91 11.31 5.55 -9.13
C PRO A 91 11.18 5.90 -10.62
N TYR A 92 10.50 5.03 -11.36
CA TYR A 92 10.17 5.12 -12.78
C TYR A 92 11.34 4.97 -13.76
N LEU A 93 12.49 4.42 -13.33
CA LEU A 93 13.63 4.20 -14.25
C LEU A 93 13.35 3.15 -15.35
N GLY A 94 12.33 2.31 -15.19
CA GLY A 94 11.90 1.39 -16.23
C GLY A 94 10.82 1.96 -17.14
N LEU A 95 10.34 3.18 -16.88
CA LEU A 95 9.27 3.79 -17.64
C LEU A 95 9.73 4.13 -19.06
N GLU A 96 9.12 3.47 -20.03
CA GLU A 96 9.30 3.77 -21.45
C GLU A 96 8.06 4.47 -22.00
N VAL A 97 8.28 5.57 -22.72
CA VAL A 97 7.22 6.38 -23.34
C VAL A 97 7.58 6.72 -24.77
N ARG A 98 6.59 7.16 -25.55
CA ARG A 98 6.81 7.45 -26.97
C ARG A 98 7.66 8.70 -27.24
N SER A 99 8.64 8.46 -28.10
CA SER A 99 9.32 9.31 -29.07
C SER A 99 8.50 10.31 -29.87
N GLY A 100 8.51 11.61 -29.57
CA GLY A 100 7.93 12.63 -30.47
C GLY A 100 6.40 12.75 -30.43
N GLY A 101 5.92 13.69 -29.62
CA GLY A 101 4.50 14.07 -29.57
C GLY A 101 3.99 14.61 -30.92
N ALA A 102 2.82 14.11 -31.34
CA ALA A 102 1.88 14.68 -32.30
C ALA A 102 2.44 15.71 -33.31
N GLY A 103 2.87 15.25 -34.50
CA GLY A 103 2.97 16.09 -35.70
C GLY A 103 4.36 16.32 -36.27
N GLY A 104 5.44 15.83 -35.65
CA GLY A 104 6.78 15.89 -36.22
C GLY A 104 6.92 15.01 -37.46
N HIS A 105 6.76 15.58 -38.65
CA HIS A 105 7.22 14.95 -39.88
C HIS A 105 8.75 15.01 -39.84
N GLY A 106 9.43 13.87 -40.06
CA GLY A 106 10.86 13.91 -40.35
C GLY A 106 11.13 14.87 -41.52
N ALA A 107 12.34 15.42 -41.61
CA ALA A 107 12.74 16.28 -42.73
C ALA A 107 12.55 15.63 -44.13
N ASP A 108 12.28 14.31 -44.16
CA ASP A 108 12.02 13.45 -45.31
C ASP A 108 10.54 13.05 -45.48
N GLY A 109 9.62 13.55 -44.65
CA GLY A 109 8.18 13.27 -44.74
C GLY A 109 7.78 11.84 -44.36
N ARG A 110 8.67 11.05 -43.76
CA ARG A 110 8.37 9.71 -43.26
C ARG A 110 7.86 9.80 -41.82
N ALA A 111 6.91 8.92 -41.47
CA ALA A 111 6.56 8.69 -40.07
C ALA A 111 7.84 8.32 -39.32
N ALA A 112 8.20 9.10 -38.29
CA ALA A 112 9.28 8.71 -37.40
C ALA A 112 8.97 7.29 -36.90
N ALA A 113 9.95 6.38 -36.94
CA ALA A 113 9.78 5.08 -36.32
C ALA A 113 9.30 5.29 -34.87
N ASP A 114 8.25 4.58 -34.46
CA ASP A 114 7.79 4.53 -33.08
C ASP A 114 9.00 4.12 -32.21
N SER A 115 9.70 5.11 -31.68
CA SER A 115 10.83 4.92 -30.80
C SER A 115 10.31 5.13 -29.40
N THR A 116 10.62 4.21 -28.49
CA THR A 116 10.42 4.43 -27.07
C THR A 116 11.68 5.07 -26.50
N GLU A 117 11.49 5.97 -25.54
CA GLU A 117 12.55 6.57 -24.75
C GLU A 117 12.24 6.37 -23.28
N ALA A 118 13.30 6.29 -22.47
CA ALA A 118 13.22 6.32 -21.01
C ALA A 118 13.57 7.75 -20.55
N PRO A 119 12.58 8.63 -20.27
CA PRO A 119 12.83 10.05 -20.03
C PRO A 119 13.21 10.36 -18.57
N ILE A 120 13.22 9.34 -17.69
CA ILE A 120 13.46 9.51 -16.25
C ILE A 120 14.84 8.96 -15.91
N GLU A 121 15.68 9.82 -15.34
CA GLU A 121 17.04 9.47 -14.91
C GLU A 121 17.12 9.36 -13.39
N ARG A 122 18.15 8.67 -12.90
CA ARG A 122 18.36 8.44 -11.46
C ARG A 122 18.40 9.77 -10.70
N GLY A 123 17.66 9.85 -9.60
CA GLY A 123 17.63 11.00 -8.68
C GLY A 123 16.77 12.17 -9.15
N THR A 124 16.33 12.19 -10.41
CA THR A 124 15.59 13.35 -10.97
C THR A 124 14.21 13.54 -10.35
N VAL A 125 13.50 12.46 -10.05
CA VAL A 125 12.19 12.52 -9.38
C VAL A 125 12.33 13.12 -7.98
N ARG A 126 13.29 12.63 -7.20
CA ARG A 126 13.61 13.15 -5.85
C ARG A 126 14.01 14.63 -5.90
N ALA A 127 14.91 15.00 -6.81
CA ALA A 127 15.35 16.38 -7.00
C ALA A 127 14.21 17.30 -7.46
N GLY A 128 13.20 16.75 -8.13
CA GLY A 128 12.08 17.51 -8.65
C GLY A 128 11.11 18.06 -7.59
N GLY A 129 11.18 17.62 -6.33
CA GLY A 129 10.29 18.13 -5.27
C GLY A 129 8.81 17.85 -5.55
N PHE A 130 8.52 16.67 -6.12
CA PHE A 130 7.15 16.25 -6.40
C PHE A 130 6.51 15.66 -5.15
N ILE A 131 5.31 16.15 -4.82
CA ILE A 131 4.49 15.63 -3.71
C ILE A 131 3.45 14.62 -4.21
N CYS A 132 3.10 14.72 -5.49
CA CYS A 132 2.04 13.95 -6.12
C CYS A 132 2.52 13.40 -7.47
N SER A 133 2.11 12.18 -7.81
CA SER A 133 2.31 11.61 -9.15
C SER A 133 1.01 11.13 -9.76
N VAL A 134 0.81 11.43 -11.04
CA VAL A 134 -0.43 11.22 -11.78
C VAL A 134 -0.17 10.29 -12.97
N ALA A 135 -0.98 9.24 -13.12
CA ALA A 135 -0.92 8.31 -14.24
C ALA A 135 -2.32 8.01 -14.80
N GLY A 136 -2.37 7.24 -15.89
CA GLY A 136 -3.61 6.79 -16.51
C GLY A 136 -4.22 5.61 -15.77
N LYS A 137 -4.62 4.58 -16.51
CA LYS A 137 -5.31 3.38 -16.00
C LYS A 137 -4.31 2.31 -15.55
N ARG A 138 -4.75 1.48 -14.60
CA ARG A 138 -4.09 0.25 -14.12
C ARG A 138 -2.64 0.44 -13.69
N ARG A 139 -2.41 1.48 -12.89
CA ARG A 139 -1.11 1.73 -12.27
C ARG A 139 -0.79 0.66 -11.22
N GLY A 140 0.47 0.23 -11.18
CA GLY A 140 0.98 -0.73 -10.21
C GLY A 140 0.75 -2.18 -10.59
N LYS A 141 0.62 -2.50 -11.89
CA LYS A 141 0.43 -3.89 -12.33
C LYS A 141 1.69 -4.74 -12.14
N GLY A 142 1.50 -6.04 -12.00
CA GLY A 142 2.59 -7.02 -11.97
C GLY A 142 2.84 -7.57 -10.57
N SER A 143 4.10 -7.88 -10.27
CA SER A 143 4.49 -8.49 -9.00
C SER A 143 4.21 -7.57 -7.80
N SER A 144 3.84 -8.17 -6.67
CA SER A 144 3.77 -7.47 -5.39
C SER A 144 5.18 -7.01 -4.98
N ARG A 145 5.47 -5.72 -5.17
CA ARG A 145 6.73 -5.10 -4.79
C ARG A 145 6.42 -3.90 -3.92
N GLU A 146 6.65 -4.02 -2.62
CA GLU A 146 6.54 -2.91 -1.68
C GLU A 146 7.67 -1.87 -1.93
N GLN A 147 8.76 -2.29 -2.59
CA GLN A 147 9.83 -1.41 -3.06
C GLN A 147 9.33 -0.33 -4.02
N SER A 148 8.30 -0.61 -4.85
CA SER A 148 7.78 0.36 -5.81
C SER A 148 7.17 1.60 -5.13
N PRO A 149 6.14 1.47 -4.27
CA PRO A 149 5.64 2.61 -3.52
C PRO A 149 6.67 3.14 -2.51
N TYR A 150 7.54 2.31 -1.94
CA TYR A 150 8.59 2.82 -1.05
C TYR A 150 9.60 3.73 -1.77
N ALA A 151 9.99 3.41 -3.01
CA ALA A 151 10.80 4.27 -3.86
C ALA A 151 10.10 5.61 -4.12
N GLU A 152 8.80 5.60 -4.44
CA GLU A 152 8.01 6.82 -4.60
C GLU A 152 7.99 7.65 -3.30
N LEU A 153 7.76 7.00 -2.15
CA LEU A 153 7.75 7.63 -0.84
C LEU A 153 9.08 8.32 -0.51
N MET A 154 10.20 7.62 -0.77
CA MET A 154 11.56 8.10 -0.53
C MET A 154 12.01 9.16 -1.54
N ALA A 155 11.31 9.29 -2.67
CA ALA A 155 11.47 10.40 -3.62
C ALA A 155 10.63 11.64 -3.25
N GLY A 156 9.82 11.56 -2.18
CA GLY A 156 8.99 12.67 -1.70
C GLY A 156 7.52 12.59 -2.11
N ILE A 157 7.12 11.60 -2.90
CA ILE A 157 5.72 11.41 -3.31
C ILE A 157 4.91 10.94 -2.09
N LYS A 158 3.87 11.70 -1.74
CA LYS A 158 2.92 11.36 -0.67
C LYS A 158 1.51 11.10 -1.17
N VAL A 159 1.22 11.48 -2.42
CA VAL A 159 -0.06 11.23 -3.08
C VAL A 159 0.12 10.58 -4.45
N VAL A 160 -0.65 9.53 -4.70
CA VAL A 160 -0.71 8.84 -5.99
C VAL A 160 -2.12 9.00 -6.56
N VAL A 161 -2.19 9.54 -7.77
CA VAL A 161 -3.45 9.74 -8.50
C VAL A 161 -3.41 8.91 -9.78
N SER A 162 -4.46 8.14 -10.06
CA SER A 162 -4.55 7.33 -11.28
C SER A 162 -6.00 7.06 -11.67
N GLU A 163 -6.32 6.91 -12.95
CA GLU A 163 -7.71 6.56 -13.36
C GLU A 163 -8.14 5.20 -12.77
N SER A 164 -7.20 4.28 -12.61
CA SER A 164 -7.38 3.08 -11.81
C SER A 164 -6.04 2.58 -11.25
N ILE A 165 -6.10 1.98 -10.07
CA ILE A 165 -4.95 1.53 -9.30
C ILE A 165 -5.11 0.03 -9.03
N GLU A 166 -4.08 -0.74 -9.30
CA GLU A 166 -4.08 -2.19 -9.04
C GLU A 166 -4.08 -2.45 -7.53
N ARG A 167 -4.90 -3.40 -7.09
CA ARG A 167 -5.27 -3.59 -5.68
C ARG A 167 -4.06 -3.74 -4.75
N ILE A 168 -3.11 -4.61 -5.11
CA ILE A 168 -1.93 -4.90 -4.27
C ILE A 168 -1.03 -3.67 -4.14
N TYR A 169 -0.81 -2.95 -5.24
CA TYR A 169 -0.02 -1.71 -5.19
C TYR A 169 -0.72 -0.64 -4.34
N ASN A 170 -2.05 -0.53 -4.45
CA ASN A 170 -2.84 0.36 -3.60
C ASN A 170 -2.70 0.04 -2.10
N GLU A 171 -2.82 -1.25 -1.74
CA GLU A 171 -2.63 -1.73 -0.36
C GLU A 171 -1.22 -1.41 0.14
N ASN A 172 -0.18 -1.63 -0.67
CA ASN A 172 1.21 -1.29 -0.31
C ASN A 172 1.42 0.22 -0.13
N CYS A 173 0.83 1.07 -0.99
CA CYS A 173 0.83 2.52 -0.80
C CYS A 173 0.26 2.90 0.57
N GLN A 174 -0.94 2.39 0.89
CA GLN A 174 -1.63 2.69 2.15
C GLN A 174 -0.85 2.17 3.35
N ASN A 175 -0.26 0.98 3.26
CA ASN A 175 0.57 0.40 4.33
C ASN A 175 1.80 1.27 4.63
N LEU A 176 2.40 1.88 3.62
CA LEU A 176 3.53 2.81 3.75
C LEU A 176 3.10 4.25 4.09
N GLY A 177 1.80 4.53 4.09
CA GLY A 177 1.25 5.86 4.37
C GLY A 177 1.16 6.78 3.15
N ILE A 178 1.34 6.30 1.93
CA ILE A 178 1.05 7.05 0.70
C ILE A 178 -0.47 7.08 0.52
N LEU A 179 -1.00 8.28 0.28
CA LEU A 179 -2.42 8.47 -0.02
C LEU A 179 -2.69 8.19 -1.50
N THR A 180 -3.75 7.45 -1.78
CA THR A 180 -4.13 7.07 -3.14
C THR A 180 -5.53 7.56 -3.47
N THR A 181 -5.76 7.96 -4.72
CA THR A 181 -7.09 8.38 -5.17
C THR A 181 -7.27 8.19 -6.67
N THR A 182 -8.50 7.91 -7.08
CA THR A 182 -8.93 7.94 -8.49
C THR A 182 -9.62 9.25 -8.87
N ASN A 183 -9.80 10.17 -7.91
CA ASN A 183 -10.43 11.45 -8.12
C ASN A 183 -9.42 12.50 -8.63
N PHE A 184 -9.42 12.73 -9.95
CA PHE A 184 -8.55 13.73 -10.57
C PHE A 184 -8.88 15.18 -10.16
N GLY A 185 -10.07 15.42 -9.60
CA GLY A 185 -10.45 16.74 -9.06
C GLY A 185 -9.59 17.18 -7.87
N LEU A 186 -8.88 16.25 -7.22
CA LEU A 186 -7.97 16.59 -6.13
C LEU A 186 -6.62 17.15 -6.62
N ILE A 187 -6.27 17.03 -7.90
CA ILE A 187 -4.96 17.45 -8.41
C ILE A 187 -4.75 18.96 -8.27
N ASP A 188 -5.75 19.77 -8.63
CA ASP A 188 -5.65 21.23 -8.50
C ASP A 188 -5.62 21.68 -7.03
N ARG A 189 -6.36 20.99 -6.15
CA ARG A 189 -6.36 21.23 -4.70
C ARG A 189 -5.01 20.90 -4.06
N ILE A 190 -4.40 19.79 -4.47
CA ILE A 190 -3.04 19.40 -4.08
C ILE A 190 -2.03 20.44 -4.57
N ARG A 191 -2.14 20.88 -5.83
CA ARG A 191 -1.24 21.88 -6.43
C ARG A 191 -1.32 23.23 -5.72
N SER A 192 -2.51 23.66 -5.30
CA SER A 192 -2.72 24.94 -4.61
C SER A 192 -2.38 24.89 -3.11
N GLY A 193 -2.11 23.71 -2.56
CA GLY A 193 -1.89 23.52 -1.12
C GLY A 193 -3.16 23.67 -0.28
N GLU A 194 -4.33 23.56 -0.90
CA GLU A 194 -5.61 23.62 -0.21
C GLU A 194 -5.71 22.49 0.85
N PRO A 195 -6.29 22.77 2.03
CA PRO A 195 -6.69 21.71 2.95
C PRO A 195 -7.70 20.76 2.30
N ILE A 196 -7.38 19.48 2.28
CA ILE A 196 -8.22 18.40 1.73
C ILE A 196 -8.70 17.55 2.91
N PRO A 197 -10.03 17.32 3.07
CA PRO A 197 -10.53 16.38 4.06
C PRO A 197 -9.91 15.00 3.87
N LEU A 198 -9.39 14.41 4.94
CA LEU A 198 -8.79 13.06 4.89
C LEU A 198 -9.79 12.01 4.41
N SER A 199 -11.09 12.26 4.61
CA SER A 199 -12.19 11.42 4.12
C SER A 199 -12.20 11.24 2.60
N GLU A 200 -11.61 12.16 1.83
CA GLU A 200 -11.44 12.01 0.37
C GLU A 200 -10.55 10.81 0.00
N PHE A 201 -9.71 10.34 0.94
CA PHE A 201 -8.81 9.20 0.75
C PHE A 201 -9.27 7.92 1.45
N THR A 202 -10.28 8.01 2.33
CA THR A 202 -10.85 6.85 3.04
C THR A 202 -12.25 6.49 2.57
N ALA A 203 -12.85 7.29 1.69
CA ALA A 203 -14.18 7.02 1.18
C ALA A 203 -14.23 5.65 0.48
N GLY A 204 -15.15 4.79 0.89
CA GLY A 204 -15.35 3.46 0.30
C GLY A 204 -14.37 2.38 0.76
N THR A 205 -13.44 2.68 1.69
CA THR A 205 -12.60 1.65 2.31
C THR A 205 -13.32 0.96 3.46
N ASP A 206 -12.94 -0.28 3.78
CA ASP A 206 -13.37 -0.92 5.02
C ASP A 206 -12.77 -0.20 6.25
N GLU A 207 -13.30 -0.53 7.43
CA GLU A 207 -12.97 0.11 8.69
C GLU A 207 -11.49 -0.05 9.10
N ILE A 208 -10.88 -1.21 8.82
CA ILE A 208 -9.47 -1.45 9.14
C ILE A 208 -8.59 -0.64 8.19
N THR A 209 -8.87 -0.68 6.89
CA THR A 209 -8.15 0.11 5.89
C THR A 209 -8.27 1.61 6.16
N ARG A 210 -9.46 2.10 6.54
CA ARG A 210 -9.67 3.49 6.96
C ARG A 210 -8.75 3.85 8.11
N GLN A 211 -8.69 3.02 9.16
CA GLN A 211 -7.84 3.28 10.31
C GLN A 211 -6.35 3.21 9.96
N ILE A 212 -5.92 2.30 9.07
CA ILE A 212 -4.55 2.27 8.55
C ILE A 212 -4.17 3.61 7.91
N ILE A 213 -5.05 4.17 7.08
CA ILE A 213 -4.84 5.47 6.44
C ILE A 213 -4.83 6.60 7.49
N GLU A 214 -5.74 6.56 8.47
CA GLU A 214 -5.84 7.56 9.54
C GLU A 214 -4.62 7.59 10.44
N TYR A 215 -4.03 6.44 10.79
CA TYR A 215 -2.77 6.39 11.56
C TYR A 215 -1.54 6.61 10.67
N GLY A 216 -1.73 6.67 9.36
CA GLY A 216 -0.70 7.01 8.40
C GLY A 216 0.22 5.87 7.99
N GLY A 217 -0.28 4.64 8.06
CA GLY A 217 0.42 3.44 7.64
C GLY A 217 0.08 2.24 8.51
N LEU A 218 0.32 1.04 7.98
CA LEU A 218 0.03 -0.23 8.65
C LEU A 218 0.83 -0.37 9.95
N PHE A 219 2.06 0.14 9.95
CA PHE A 219 2.92 0.07 11.12
C PHE A 219 2.38 0.93 12.27
N GLU A 220 2.11 2.21 12.00
CA GLU A 220 1.59 3.16 13.00
C GLU A 220 0.23 2.70 13.53
N PHE A 221 -0.63 2.17 12.67
CA PHE A 221 -1.88 1.54 13.06
C PHE A 221 -1.67 0.33 13.99
N ASN A 222 -0.71 -0.55 13.70
CA ASN A 222 -0.43 -1.68 14.58
C ASN A 222 0.13 -1.25 15.94
N MET A 223 0.93 -0.18 16.00
CA MET A 223 1.37 0.38 17.27
C MET A 223 0.20 0.94 18.07
N ALA A 224 -0.66 1.75 17.44
CA ALA A 224 -1.89 2.25 18.06
C ALA A 224 -2.76 1.11 18.58
N ARG A 225 -2.86 0.00 17.84
CA ARG A 225 -3.59 -1.20 18.24
C ARG A 225 -2.98 -1.87 19.47
N LEU A 226 -1.66 -2.03 19.51
CA LEU A 226 -0.97 -2.59 20.68
C LEU A 226 -1.06 -1.66 21.91
N GLN A 227 -1.23 -0.36 21.69
CA GLN A 227 -1.48 0.65 22.73
C GLN A 227 -2.96 0.75 23.14
N GLY A 228 -3.87 -0.07 22.59
CA GLY A 228 -5.30 -0.04 22.91
C GLY A 228 -6.06 1.17 22.35
N GLN A 229 -5.49 1.90 21.39
CA GLN A 229 -6.10 3.10 20.78
C GLN A 229 -6.98 2.78 19.54
N VAL A 230 -7.04 1.52 19.14
CA VAL A 230 -7.77 1.04 17.97
C VAL A 230 -8.88 0.11 18.43
N THR A 231 -10.08 0.34 17.90
CA THR A 231 -11.19 -0.61 18.00
C THR A 231 -11.32 -1.33 16.67
N LEU A 232 -11.27 -2.65 16.70
CA LEU A 232 -11.47 -3.48 15.51
C LEU A 232 -12.95 -3.85 15.36
N PRO A 233 -13.46 -3.98 14.12
CA PRO A 233 -14.78 -4.54 13.91
C PRO A 233 -14.82 -5.97 14.43
N ALA A 234 -15.81 -6.27 15.28
CA ALA A 234 -16.07 -7.65 15.69
C ALA A 234 -16.55 -8.48 14.48
N PRO A 235 -16.18 -9.76 14.39
CA PRO A 235 -16.76 -10.63 13.38
C PRO A 235 -18.27 -10.67 13.55
N ARG A 236 -19.03 -10.64 12.45
CA ARG A 236 -20.51 -10.64 12.47
C ARG A 236 -21.09 -11.82 13.24
N ALA A 237 -20.40 -12.96 13.21
CA ALA A 237 -20.79 -14.14 13.98
C ALA A 237 -20.74 -13.93 15.50
N ALA A 238 -19.97 -12.96 15.97
CA ALA A 238 -19.86 -12.56 17.37
C ALA A 238 -20.67 -11.30 17.70
N ALA A 239 -21.16 -10.57 16.69
CA ALA A 239 -22.06 -9.46 16.89
C ALA A 239 -23.44 -9.98 17.28
N GLY A 240 -23.97 -9.52 18.42
CA GLY A 240 -25.35 -9.79 18.80
C GLY A 240 -26.36 -9.29 17.75
N PRO A 241 -27.66 -9.59 17.92
CA PRO A 241 -28.70 -9.29 16.92
C PRO A 241 -28.75 -7.82 16.43
N ASP A 242 -28.19 -6.87 17.18
CA ASP A 242 -28.20 -5.44 16.86
C ASP A 242 -27.03 -4.96 15.98
N GLY A 243 -26.07 -5.81 15.62
CA GLY A 243 -24.84 -5.44 14.89
C GLY A 243 -24.87 -5.58 13.36
N ALA A 244 -26.00 -5.96 12.77
CA ALA A 244 -26.11 -6.17 11.33
C ALA A 244 -26.36 -4.85 10.58
N SER A 245 -25.29 -4.22 10.08
CA SER A 245 -25.43 -3.19 9.04
C SER A 245 -26.14 -3.78 7.82
N GLU A 246 -27.15 -3.06 7.32
CA GLU A 246 -28.10 -3.38 6.25
C GLU A 246 -27.60 -4.38 5.19
N ARG A 247 -28.23 -5.56 5.14
CA ARG A 247 -28.14 -6.45 3.98
C ARG A 247 -28.97 -5.86 2.84
N PRO A 248 -28.51 -5.86 1.57
CA PRO A 248 -29.39 -5.60 0.43
C PRO A 248 -30.40 -6.75 0.35
N ALA A 249 -31.69 -6.44 0.53
CA ALA A 249 -32.76 -7.42 0.48
C ALA A 249 -32.89 -8.01 -0.94
N ALA A 250 -32.48 -9.26 -1.13
CA ALA A 250 -32.89 -10.04 -2.27
C ALA A 250 -34.32 -10.55 -2.02
N SER A 251 -35.28 -10.02 -2.78
CA SER A 251 -36.68 -10.42 -2.72
C SER A 251 -36.86 -11.89 -3.13
N ARG A 252 -37.24 -12.75 -2.18
CA ARG A 252 -38.00 -13.98 -2.46
C ARG A 252 -39.08 -14.14 -1.41
N GLY A 253 -40.33 -14.08 -1.87
CA GLY A 253 -41.48 -14.40 -1.04
C GLY A 253 -41.63 -15.91 -0.86
N SER A 254 -42.08 -16.29 0.34
CA SER A 254 -43.19 -17.20 0.57
C SER A 254 -43.35 -17.36 2.07
N GLN A 255 -44.59 -17.23 2.53
CA GLN A 255 -45.00 -17.40 3.92
C GLN A 255 -44.72 -18.84 4.40
N ALA A 256 -44.07 -18.95 5.55
CA ALA A 256 -44.21 -20.07 6.48
C ALA A 256 -44.06 -19.49 7.89
N GLU A 257 -45.10 -19.65 8.69
CA GLU A 257 -45.09 -19.35 10.12
C GLU A 257 -44.17 -20.36 10.80
N ASP A 258 -43.09 -19.88 11.44
CA ASP A 258 -42.17 -20.72 12.22
C ASP A 258 -41.93 -20.10 13.60
N ASP A 259 -41.90 -21.01 14.57
CA ASP A 259 -41.68 -20.88 16.02
C ASP A 259 -40.53 -19.91 16.40
N PRO A 260 -40.70 -18.94 17.32
CA PRO A 260 -39.71 -17.87 17.55
C PRO A 260 -38.43 -18.28 18.30
N GLN A 261 -38.16 -19.57 18.56
CA GLN A 261 -37.15 -19.92 19.58
C GLN A 261 -36.27 -21.14 19.29
N ALA A 262 -35.99 -21.44 18.03
CA ALA A 262 -34.87 -22.31 17.67
C ALA A 262 -33.78 -21.49 16.96
N PRO A 263 -32.52 -21.46 17.44
CA PRO A 263 -31.44 -20.82 16.70
C PRO A 263 -31.31 -21.52 15.34
N ALA A 264 -31.39 -20.74 14.27
CA ALA A 264 -31.24 -21.25 12.91
C ALA A 264 -29.93 -22.06 12.79
N PRO A 265 -29.92 -23.19 12.07
CA PRO A 265 -28.72 -23.99 11.91
C PRO A 265 -27.60 -23.14 11.28
N PRO A 266 -26.34 -23.28 11.75
CA PRO A 266 -25.24 -22.47 11.25
C PRO A 266 -25.07 -22.68 9.75
N ARG A 267 -24.95 -21.56 9.02
CA ARG A 267 -24.74 -21.57 7.57
C ARG A 267 -23.53 -22.46 7.23
N PRO A 268 -23.64 -23.35 6.22
CA PRO A 268 -22.49 -24.08 5.72
C PRO A 268 -21.37 -23.13 5.28
N MET A 269 -20.14 -23.42 5.69
CA MET A 269 -18.94 -22.70 5.29
C MET A 269 -18.09 -23.49 4.28
N THR A 270 -17.54 -22.78 3.31
CA THR A 270 -16.46 -23.24 2.44
C THR A 270 -15.18 -23.53 3.24
N LEU A 271 -14.22 -24.23 2.63
CA LEU A 271 -12.92 -24.48 3.26
C LEU A 271 -12.20 -23.16 3.61
N GLY A 272 -12.24 -22.17 2.73
CA GLY A 272 -11.63 -20.86 2.97
C GLY A 272 -12.24 -20.14 4.17
N GLU A 273 -13.58 -20.07 4.23
CA GLU A 273 -14.28 -19.48 5.39
C GLU A 273 -13.95 -20.21 6.69
N LYS A 274 -13.85 -21.55 6.69
CA LYS A 274 -13.43 -22.31 7.87
C LYS A 274 -12.02 -21.96 8.33
N ILE A 275 -11.07 -21.81 7.38
CA ILE A 275 -9.70 -21.40 7.70
C ILE A 275 -9.72 -20.02 8.35
N PHE A 276 -10.33 -19.01 7.70
CA PHE A 276 -10.40 -17.66 8.24
C PHE A 276 -11.13 -17.60 9.59
N ALA A 277 -12.26 -18.30 9.74
CA ALA A 277 -12.98 -18.40 10.99
C ALA A 277 -12.11 -18.98 12.11
N SER A 278 -11.35 -20.05 11.83
CA SER A 278 -10.46 -20.68 12.82
C SER A 278 -9.24 -19.85 13.19
N LYS A 279 -8.85 -18.89 12.34
CA LYS A 279 -7.66 -18.04 12.55
C LYS A 279 -7.98 -16.62 12.96
N TRP A 280 -9.26 -16.25 13.01
CA TRP A 280 -9.70 -14.91 13.37
C TRP A 280 -9.20 -14.54 14.76
N VAL A 281 -8.51 -13.41 14.90
CA VAL A 281 -8.07 -12.87 16.19
C VAL A 281 -9.22 -12.07 16.78
N VAL A 282 -9.88 -12.62 17.81
CA VAL A 282 -11.02 -11.97 18.49
C VAL A 282 -10.53 -11.03 19.58
N ASP A 283 -9.59 -11.49 20.39
CA ASP A 283 -8.88 -10.66 21.37
C ASP A 283 -7.38 -10.98 21.32
N ALA A 284 -6.58 -10.01 20.88
CA ALA A 284 -5.14 -10.17 20.78
C ALA A 284 -4.43 -10.14 22.15
N ALA A 285 -4.97 -9.42 23.13
CA ALA A 285 -4.38 -9.27 24.46
C ALA A 285 -4.59 -10.54 25.31
N GLU A 286 -5.77 -11.15 25.19
CA GLU A 286 -6.10 -12.41 25.87
C GLU A 286 -5.72 -13.66 25.04
N GLY A 287 -5.27 -13.47 23.80
CA GLY A 287 -4.89 -14.56 22.90
C GLY A 287 -6.08 -15.37 22.38
N HIS A 288 -7.29 -14.82 22.42
CA HIS A 288 -8.51 -15.45 21.94
C HIS A 288 -8.57 -15.44 20.40
N ILE A 289 -8.58 -16.65 19.84
CA ILE A 289 -8.56 -16.89 18.40
C ILE A 289 -9.68 -17.87 18.06
N GLY A 290 -10.33 -17.61 16.93
CA GLY A 290 -11.43 -18.41 16.41
C GLY A 290 -12.76 -17.70 16.57
N THR A 291 -13.60 -17.81 15.55
CA THR A 291 -15.01 -17.38 15.57
C THR A 291 -15.89 -18.49 14.99
N ALA A 292 -17.19 -18.44 15.27
CA ALA A 292 -18.15 -19.45 14.79
C ALA A 292 -18.26 -19.47 13.26
N SER A 293 -18.14 -18.31 12.61
CA SER A 293 -18.09 -18.21 11.15
C SER A 293 -17.36 -16.97 10.67
N ALA A 294 -16.88 -17.03 9.43
CA ALA A 294 -16.38 -15.89 8.68
C ALA A 294 -17.18 -15.77 7.37
N GLU A 295 -17.49 -14.55 6.96
CA GLU A 295 -18.25 -14.25 5.76
C GLU A 295 -17.40 -13.44 4.76
N PRO A 296 -17.58 -13.65 3.44
CA PRO A 296 -16.97 -12.79 2.43
C PRO A 296 -17.34 -11.32 2.62
N GLY A 297 -16.35 -10.44 2.52
CA GLY A 297 -16.50 -9.01 2.70
C GLY A 297 -16.26 -8.52 4.13
N GLU A 298 -16.02 -9.42 5.10
CA GLU A 298 -15.52 -9.03 6.41
C GLU A 298 -14.01 -8.74 6.38
N ALA A 299 -13.59 -7.77 7.20
CA ALA A 299 -12.19 -7.45 7.42
C ALA A 299 -11.83 -7.77 8.87
N GLY A 300 -10.69 -8.44 9.07
CA GLY A 300 -10.27 -8.91 10.38
C GLY A 300 -8.78 -9.22 10.42
N PHE A 301 -8.28 -9.47 11.62
CA PHE A 301 -6.93 -9.96 11.82
C PHE A 301 -6.95 -11.48 11.91
N PHE A 302 -5.93 -12.11 11.32
CA PHE A 302 -5.82 -13.57 11.28
C PHE A 302 -4.44 -14.00 11.74
N ARG A 303 -4.38 -15.00 12.62
CA ARG A 303 -3.12 -15.61 13.03
C ARG A 303 -2.56 -16.47 11.90
N ALA A 304 -1.36 -16.13 11.43
CA ALA A 304 -0.59 -16.96 10.51
C ALA A 304 0.14 -18.07 11.28
N ASP A 305 -0.01 -19.32 10.83
CA ASP A 305 0.74 -20.46 11.40
C ASP A 305 2.18 -20.49 10.89
N ILE A 306 2.36 -20.24 9.59
CA ILE A 306 3.66 -20.18 8.93
C ILE A 306 3.78 -18.82 8.27
N ARG A 307 4.93 -18.19 8.48
CA ARG A 307 5.31 -16.91 7.90
C ARG A 307 6.57 -17.15 7.09
N PHE A 308 6.75 -16.47 5.97
CA PHE A 308 7.98 -16.60 5.21
C PHE A 308 8.43 -15.28 4.64
N SER A 309 9.72 -15.17 4.37
CA SER A 309 10.31 -14.04 3.67
C SER A 309 11.47 -14.53 2.81
N HIS A 310 11.76 -13.77 1.77
CA HIS A 310 12.88 -14.02 0.86
C HIS A 310 13.74 -12.76 0.74
N GLU A 311 14.93 -12.93 0.17
CA GLU A 311 16.03 -11.98 0.26
C GLU A 311 15.80 -10.61 -0.40
N TYR A 312 14.77 -10.44 -1.24
CA TYR A 312 14.40 -9.11 -1.75
C TYR A 312 13.55 -8.30 -0.75
N VAL A 313 12.79 -8.98 0.11
CA VAL A 313 11.84 -8.34 1.03
C VAL A 313 12.40 -8.30 2.44
N THR A 314 13.17 -9.32 2.85
CA THR A 314 13.72 -9.43 4.21
C THR A 314 14.51 -8.19 4.65
N PRO A 315 15.42 -7.60 3.85
CA PRO A 315 16.20 -6.43 4.30
C PRO A 315 15.33 -5.20 4.59
N MET A 316 14.35 -4.92 3.72
CA MET A 316 13.43 -3.80 3.89
C MET A 316 12.52 -4.01 5.10
N ALA A 317 11.99 -5.22 5.28
CA ALA A 317 11.20 -5.57 6.45
C ALA A 317 12.00 -5.44 7.76
N ALA A 318 13.26 -5.86 7.77
CA ALA A 318 14.15 -5.71 8.92
C ALA A 318 14.41 -4.24 9.27
N ILE A 319 14.66 -3.39 8.27
CA ILE A 319 14.83 -1.94 8.48
C ILE A 319 13.59 -1.32 9.08
N PHE A 320 12.39 -1.61 8.54
CA PHE A 320 11.15 -1.09 9.12
C PHE A 320 10.94 -1.58 10.55
N PHE A 321 11.25 -2.85 10.81
CA PHE A 321 11.15 -3.43 12.13
C PHE A 321 12.06 -2.72 13.13
N GLU A 322 13.34 -2.53 12.80
CA GLU A 322 14.32 -1.85 13.65
C GLU A 322 14.02 -0.35 13.81
N GLN A 323 13.71 0.36 12.73
CA GLN A 323 13.41 1.80 12.78
C GLN A 323 12.20 2.10 13.65
N LYS A 324 11.25 1.18 13.71
CA LYS A 324 9.96 1.43 14.33
C LYS A 324 9.79 0.78 15.71
N LEU A 325 10.43 -0.37 15.96
CA LEU A 325 10.41 -1.06 17.25
C LEU A 325 11.72 -0.96 18.03
N GLY A 326 12.78 -0.42 17.42
CA GLY A 326 14.12 -0.39 17.98
C GLY A 326 14.96 -1.62 17.57
N SER A 327 16.28 -1.46 17.61
CA SER A 327 17.25 -2.50 17.23
C SER A 327 17.19 -3.76 18.11
N ASP A 328 16.68 -3.62 19.34
CA ASP A 328 16.59 -4.73 20.29
C ASP A 328 15.29 -5.54 20.18
N ALA A 329 14.35 -5.10 19.32
CA ALA A 329 13.09 -5.77 19.12
C ALA A 329 13.29 -7.22 18.62
N LYS A 330 12.47 -8.14 19.12
CA LYS A 330 12.48 -9.55 18.70
C LYS A 330 11.19 -9.94 17.99
N VAL A 331 11.31 -10.79 16.97
CA VAL A 331 10.14 -11.41 16.33
C VAL A 331 9.51 -12.44 17.26
N LEU A 332 8.18 -12.45 17.32
CA LEU A 332 7.43 -13.44 18.10
C LEU A 332 7.33 -14.77 17.36
N ASP A 333 7.53 -15.86 18.08
CA ASP A 333 7.46 -17.23 17.56
C ASP A 333 8.34 -17.43 16.31
N PRO A 334 9.68 -17.28 16.44
CA PRO A 334 10.60 -17.35 15.31
C PRO A 334 10.60 -18.73 14.62
N GLY A 335 10.22 -19.81 15.32
CA GLY A 335 10.15 -21.15 14.76
C GLY A 335 9.12 -21.33 13.64
N SER A 336 8.17 -20.39 13.53
CA SER A 336 7.15 -20.35 12.48
C SER A 336 7.55 -19.50 11.28
N ILE A 337 8.72 -18.84 11.31
CA ILE A 337 9.20 -17.94 10.27
C ILE A 337 10.27 -18.63 9.42
N LEU A 338 9.99 -18.79 8.13
CA LEU A 338 10.88 -19.44 7.17
C LEU A 338 11.57 -18.39 6.29
N PHE A 339 12.89 -18.34 6.36
CA PHE A 339 13.70 -17.51 5.47
C PHE A 339 14.38 -18.38 4.42
N PHE A 340 14.31 -17.97 3.16
CA PHE A 340 14.96 -18.68 2.07
C PHE A 340 15.55 -17.72 1.05
N ARG A 341 16.49 -18.25 0.25
CA ARG A 341 17.06 -17.56 -0.91
C ARG A 341 16.43 -18.11 -2.16
N ASP A 342 15.95 -17.24 -3.03
CA ASP A 342 15.27 -17.63 -4.27
C ASP A 342 15.98 -17.03 -5.50
N HIS A 343 15.93 -15.72 -5.62
CA HIS A 343 16.37 -14.90 -6.75
C HIS A 343 17.89 -14.68 -6.76
N LEU A 344 18.53 -14.56 -5.58
CA LEU A 344 19.95 -14.17 -5.46
C LEU A 344 20.89 -15.35 -5.27
N THR A 345 20.40 -16.58 -5.47
CA THR A 345 21.17 -17.81 -5.29
C THR A 345 22.43 -17.82 -6.15
N PHE A 346 22.33 -17.31 -7.39
CA PHE A 346 23.43 -17.29 -8.36
C PHE A 346 23.91 -15.88 -8.72
N LEU A 347 23.62 -14.87 -7.89
CA LEU A 347 23.97 -13.49 -8.19
C LEU A 347 25.45 -13.32 -8.58
N HIS A 348 26.34 -13.96 -7.81
CA HIS A 348 27.79 -14.00 -8.04
C HIS A 348 28.23 -14.60 -9.40
N LYS A 349 27.33 -15.29 -10.11
CA LYS A 349 27.58 -15.86 -11.44
C LYS A 349 27.04 -15.00 -12.59
N VAL A 350 26.13 -14.07 -12.30
CA VAL A 350 25.38 -13.33 -13.33
C VAL A 350 25.72 -11.84 -13.32
N MET A 351 26.05 -11.27 -12.15
CA MET A 351 26.56 -9.90 -12.06
C MET A 351 28.08 -9.93 -11.94
N SER A 352 28.79 -9.38 -12.94
CA SER A 352 30.19 -8.99 -12.79
C SER A 352 30.25 -7.81 -11.81
N GLN A 353 31.13 -7.91 -10.81
CA GLN A 353 31.32 -6.90 -9.77
C GLN A 353 31.53 -5.48 -10.32
#